data_AF-A0A1Q3LJ36-F1
#
_entry.id   AF-A0A1Q3LJ36-F1
#
_cell.length_a   1.000
_cell.length_b   1.000
_cell.length_c   1.000
_cell.angle_alpha   90.00
_cell.angle_beta   90.00
_cell.angle_gamma   90.00
#
_symmetry.space_group_name_H-M   'P 1'
#
loop_
_entity.id
_entity.type
_entity.pdbx_description
1 polymer ?
#
loop_
_entity_poly.entity_id
_entity_poly.type
_entity_poly.pdbx_seq_one_letter_code
_entity_poly.pdbx_strand_id
1 'polypeptide(L)'
;MARRTVEVVVQHWSPMSQVQAGVEPGTWYVFDRSRRIAIIRLVEVRGRRLLRSVTYDPDPDQRQLIGYFPDNGMQLAAECTWSEYVRWTGPPTSNRR
;
A
#
# COMPACT_ATOMS: atom_id res chain seq x y z
N MET A 1 -31.11 2.44 28.63
CA MET A 1 -30.21 3.13 27.69
C MET A 1 -28.80 2.58 27.88
N ALA A 2 -28.26 1.82 26.93
CA ALA A 2 -26.92 1.26 27.03
C ALA A 2 -25.89 2.26 26.49
N ARG A 3 -24.92 2.66 27.32
CA ARG A 3 -23.77 3.46 26.88
C ARG A 3 -22.87 2.59 26.01
N ARG A 4 -22.75 2.93 24.74
CA ARG A 4 -21.81 2.32 23.81
C ARG A 4 -20.44 2.92 24.09
N THR A 5 -19.56 2.16 24.76
CA THR A 5 -18.16 2.54 24.92
C THR A 5 -17.51 2.50 23.54
N VAL A 6 -17.05 3.66 23.05
CA VAL A 6 -16.25 3.72 21.82
C VAL A 6 -14.82 3.40 22.23
N GLU A 7 -14.33 2.21 21.88
CA GLU A 7 -12.91 1.91 21.99
C GLU A 7 -12.14 2.79 21.00
N VAL A 8 -11.31 3.68 21.53
CA VAL A 8 -10.35 4.45 20.72
C VAL A 8 -9.20 3.50 20.37
N VAL A 9 -9.28 2.87 19.20
CA VAL A 9 -8.16 2.10 18.65
C VAL A 9 -7.06 3.08 18.26
N VAL A 10 -5.99 3.15 19.06
CA VAL A 10 -4.76 3.86 18.67
C VAL A 10 -4.07 3.03 17.59
N GLN A 11 -4.27 3.38 16.32
CA GLN A 11 -3.49 2.78 15.25
C GLN A 11 -2.05 3.26 15.33
N HIS A 12 -1.13 2.35 15.65
CA HIS A 12 0.29 2.59 15.44
C HIS A 12 0.59 2.60 13.94
N TRP A 13 1.35 3.60 13.50
CA TRP A 13 1.72 3.74 12.11
C TRP A 13 2.59 2.55 11.64
N SER A 14 2.27 1.99 10.48
CA SER A 14 3.10 1.03 9.75
C SER A 14 2.84 1.18 8.23
N PRO A 15 3.77 0.77 7.35
CA PRO A 15 3.50 0.71 5.91
C PRO A 15 2.23 -0.08 5.58
N MET A 16 1.96 -1.16 6.32
CA MET A 16 0.79 -1.99 6.12
C MET A 16 -0.52 -1.24 6.45
N SER A 17 -0.52 -0.36 7.46
CA SER A 17 -1.72 0.44 7.79
C SER A 17 -2.08 1.47 6.71
N GLN A 18 -1.18 1.70 5.76
CA GLN A 18 -1.39 2.58 4.61
C GLN A 18 -1.97 1.85 3.39
N VAL A 19 -2.11 0.51 3.46
CA VAL A 19 -2.67 -0.31 2.38
C VAL A 19 -4.18 -0.41 2.56
N GLN A 20 -4.93 -0.10 1.50
CA GLN A 20 -6.39 -0.23 1.49
C GLN A 20 -6.83 -1.02 0.26
N ALA A 21 -7.82 -1.90 0.44
CA ALA A 21 -8.41 -2.63 -0.67
C ALA A 21 -9.09 -1.68 -1.66
N GLY A 22 -8.87 -1.91 -2.95
CA GLY A 22 -9.60 -1.27 -4.02
C GLY A 22 -10.98 -1.89 -4.23
N VAL A 23 -11.77 -1.28 -5.13
CA VAL A 23 -13.07 -1.82 -5.55
C VAL A 23 -12.89 -3.12 -6.34
N GLU A 24 -11.84 -3.18 -7.15
CA GLU A 24 -11.51 -4.38 -7.93
C GLU A 24 -10.84 -5.44 -7.04
N PRO A 25 -11.36 -6.68 -7.01
CA PRO A 25 -10.74 -7.77 -6.26
C PRO A 25 -9.27 -7.98 -6.66
N GLY A 26 -8.42 -8.19 -5.66
CA GLY A 26 -6.99 -8.37 -5.88
C GLY A 26 -6.23 -7.08 -6.19
N THR A 27 -6.84 -5.91 -6.01
CA THR A 27 -6.18 -4.61 -6.10
C THR A 27 -6.18 -3.91 -4.76
N TRP A 28 -5.06 -3.32 -4.40
CA TRP A 28 -4.87 -2.51 -3.21
C TRP A 28 -4.16 -1.21 -3.58
N TYR A 29 -4.49 -0.13 -2.89
CA TYR A 29 -3.83 1.16 -2.99
C TYR A 29 -3.01 1.41 -1.74
N VAL A 30 -1.83 1.99 -1.91
CA VAL A 30 -1.00 2.47 -0.79
C VAL A 30 -1.12 3.98 -0.72
N PHE A 31 -1.35 4.50 0.47
CA PHE A 31 -1.60 5.92 0.70
C PHE A 31 -0.53 6.59 1.56
N ASP A 32 -0.19 7.82 1.21
CA ASP A 32 0.39 8.77 2.15
C ASP A 32 -0.68 9.83 2.45
N ARG A 33 -1.28 9.76 3.64
CA ARG A 33 -2.49 10.51 4.00
C ARG A 33 -3.63 10.27 2.99
N SER A 34 -4.02 11.30 2.24
CA SER A 34 -5.07 11.22 1.21
C SER A 34 -4.50 10.93 -0.19
N ARG A 35 -3.18 10.94 -0.36
CA ARG A 35 -2.53 10.75 -1.66
C ARG A 35 -2.30 9.26 -1.91
N ARG A 36 -2.76 8.76 -3.05
CA ARG A 36 -2.35 7.44 -3.55
C ARG A 36 -0.91 7.53 -4.05
N ILE A 37 -0.04 6.68 -3.52
CA ILE A 37 1.38 6.63 -3.87
C ILE A 37 1.74 5.38 -4.67
N ALA A 38 1.00 4.29 -4.51
CA ALA A 38 1.22 3.04 -5.23
C ALA A 38 -0.05 2.21 -5.39
N ILE A 39 0.03 1.23 -6.30
CA ILE A 39 -0.96 0.18 -6.52
C ILE A 39 -0.25 -1.16 -6.35
N ILE A 40 -0.78 -2.01 -5.47
CA ILE A 40 -0.39 -3.41 -5.37
C ILE A 40 -1.52 -4.23 -5.98
N ARG A 41 -1.22 -5.10 -6.94
CA ARG A 41 -2.23 -5.94 -7.58
C ARG A 41 -1.79 -7.39 -7.66
N LEU A 42 -2.72 -8.32 -7.44
CA LEU A 42 -2.52 -9.73 -7.72
C LEU A 42 -2.48 -9.94 -9.23
N VAL A 43 -1.44 -10.58 -9.72
CA VAL A 43 -1.24 -10.92 -11.13
C VAL A 43 -0.81 -12.37 -11.27
N GLU A 44 -1.04 -12.93 -12.44
CA GLU A 44 -0.46 -14.21 -12.83
C GLU A 44 0.66 -13.99 -13.84
N VAL A 45 1.85 -14.51 -13.53
CA VAL A 45 3.01 -14.45 -14.42
C VAL A 45 3.54 -15.86 -14.58
N ARG A 46 3.48 -16.38 -15.81
CA ARG A 46 3.94 -17.74 -16.16
C ARG A 46 3.35 -18.81 -15.22
N GLY A 47 2.05 -18.73 -14.93
CA GLY A 47 1.34 -19.67 -14.06
C GLY A 47 1.57 -19.48 -12.55
N ARG A 48 2.29 -18.43 -12.12
CA ARG A 48 2.54 -18.11 -10.71
C ARG A 48 1.78 -16.87 -10.30
N ARG A 49 1.06 -16.94 -9.18
CA ARG A 49 0.39 -15.78 -8.57
C ARG A 49 1.40 -14.95 -7.79
N LEU A 50 1.41 -13.65 -8.05
CA LEU A 50 2.33 -12.69 -7.45
C LEU A 50 1.59 -11.38 -7.15
N LEU A 51 2.04 -10.66 -6.14
CA LEU A 51 1.70 -9.26 -5.96
C LEU A 51 2.67 -8.42 -6.80
N ARG A 52 2.14 -7.59 -7.70
CA ARG A 52 2.90 -6.59 -8.45
C ARG A 52 2.66 -5.23 -7.83
N SER A 53 3.69 -4.60 -7.30
CA SER A 53 3.64 -3.22 -6.81
C SER A 53 4.17 -2.26 -7.87
N VAL A 54 3.43 -1.17 -8.11
CA VAL A 54 3.81 -0.07 -9.01
C VAL A 54 3.51 1.27 -8.39
N THR A 55 4.19 2.33 -8.84
CA THR A 55 3.81 3.70 -8.48
C THR A 55 2.37 4.00 -8.93
N TYR A 56 1.73 4.94 -8.22
CA TYR A 56 0.42 5.43 -8.63
C TYR A 56 0.56 6.51 -9.69
N ASP A 57 -0.14 6.33 -10.80
CA ASP A 57 -0.44 7.36 -11.80
C ASP A 57 -1.83 7.08 -12.40
N PRO A 58 -2.65 8.11 -12.70
CA PRO A 58 -3.89 7.92 -13.45
C PRO A 58 -3.69 7.18 -14.77
N ASP A 59 -2.62 7.51 -15.51
CA ASP A 59 -2.21 6.83 -16.74
C ASP A 59 -1.44 5.55 -16.39
N PRO A 60 -1.95 4.36 -16.77
CA PRO A 60 -1.26 3.09 -16.52
C PRO A 60 0.16 3.01 -17.09
N ASP A 61 0.45 3.71 -18.19
CA ASP A 61 1.73 3.64 -18.89
C ASP A 61 2.83 4.46 -18.19
N GLN A 62 2.45 5.42 -17.35
CA GLN A 62 3.37 6.21 -16.52
C GLN A 62 3.76 5.49 -15.22
N ARG A 63 3.10 4.37 -14.89
CA ARG A 63 3.35 3.63 -13.65
C ARG A 63 4.67 2.89 -13.74
N GLN A 64 5.53 3.13 -12.75
CA GLN A 64 6.83 2.50 -12.67
C GLN A 64 6.78 1.26 -11.79
N LEU A 65 7.46 0.19 -12.21
CA LEU A 65 7.55 -1.05 -11.44
C LEU A 65 8.39 -0.83 -10.18
N ILE A 66 7.82 -1.20 -9.04
CA ILE A 66 8.55 -1.27 -7.76
C ILE A 66 9.06 -2.70 -7.56
N GLY A 67 8.19 -3.69 -7.75
CA GLY A 67 8.60 -5.08 -7.60
C GLY A 67 7.49 -6.11 -7.76
N TYR A 68 7.91 -7.37 -7.74
CA TYR A 68 7.03 -8.54 -7.64
C TYR A 68 7.30 -9.25 -6.32
N PHE A 69 6.23 -9.66 -5.65
CA PHE A 69 6.28 -10.31 -4.34
C PHE A 69 5.43 -11.58 -4.38
N PRO A 70 5.67 -12.55 -3.48
CA PRO A 70 4.76 -13.67 -3.26
C PRO A 70 3.32 -13.20 -3.01
N ASP A 71 2.33 -13.99 -3.38
CA ASP A 71 0.90 -13.65 -3.20
C ASP A 71 0.48 -13.53 -1.72
N ASN A 72 1.18 -14.22 -0.82
CA ASN A 72 1.08 -14.06 0.63
C ASN A 72 2.00 -12.98 1.22
N GLY A 73 2.75 -12.26 0.38
CA GLY A 73 3.81 -11.32 0.78
C GLY A 73 3.36 -9.86 0.90
N MET A 74 2.10 -9.59 1.26
CA MET A 74 1.57 -8.22 1.27
C MET A 74 2.35 -7.27 2.19
N GLN A 75 2.76 -7.74 3.37
CA GLN A 75 3.56 -6.94 4.30
C GLN A 75 4.89 -6.50 3.66
N LEU A 76 5.61 -7.44 3.05
CA LEU A 76 6.86 -7.14 2.35
C LEU A 76 6.64 -6.17 1.17
N ALA A 77 5.57 -6.38 0.41
CA ALA A 77 5.20 -5.49 -0.68
C ALA A 77 4.95 -4.06 -0.18
N ALA A 78 4.24 -3.89 0.94
CA ALA A 78 3.97 -2.59 1.56
C ALA A 78 5.26 -1.92 2.07
N GLU A 79 6.12 -2.68 2.77
CA GLU A 79 7.39 -2.19 3.31
C GLU A 79 8.32 -1.71 2.18
N CYS A 80 8.55 -2.53 1.17
CA CYS A 80 9.39 -2.15 0.02
C CYS A 80 8.82 -0.95 -0.75
N THR A 81 7.49 -0.91 -0.93
CA THR A 81 6.82 0.21 -1.60
C THR A 81 7.00 1.52 -0.83
N TRP A 82 6.86 1.48 0.49
CA TRP A 82 7.07 2.65 1.34
C TRP A 82 8.54 3.09 1.32
N SER A 83 9.47 2.16 1.43
CA SER A 83 10.90 2.44 1.37
C SER A 83 11.30 3.12 0.04
N GLU A 84 10.80 2.63 -1.10
CA GLU A 84 11.06 3.27 -2.38
C GLU A 84 10.41 4.66 -2.47
N TYR A 85 9.18 4.83 -1.99
CA TYR A 85 8.55 6.16 -1.94
C TYR A 85 9.41 7.15 -1.14
N VAL A 86 9.82 6.79 0.08
CA VAL A 86 10.67 7.62 0.95
C VAL A 86 12.02 7.92 0.30
N ARG A 87 12.61 6.96 -0.40
CA ARG A 87 13.87 7.16 -1.13
C ARG A 87 13.74 8.23 -2.20
N TRP A 88 12.59 8.30 -2.90
CA TRP A 88 12.34 9.24 -3.98
C TRP A 88 11.86 10.62 -3.50
N THR A 89 11.04 10.68 -2.46
CA THR A 89 10.40 11.92 -2.01
C THR A 89 11.01 12.51 -0.73
N GLY A 90 11.94 11.79 -0.09
CA GLY A 90 12.37 12.05 1.27
C GLY A 90 11.39 11.51 2.32
N PRO A 91 11.75 11.57 3.60
CA PRO A 91 10.90 11.10 4.68
C PRO A 91 9.57 11.87 4.70
N PRO A 92 8.43 11.19 4.96
CA PRO A 92 7.14 11.86 5.05
C PRO A 92 7.18 12.87 6.19
N THR A 93 6.66 14.07 5.97
CA THR A 93 6.53 15.09 7.05
C THR A 93 5.55 14.67 8.15
N SER A 94 4.76 13.62 7.92
CA SER A 94 3.72 13.11 8.82
C SER A 94 4.20 12.16 9.92
N ASN A 95 5.45 11.70 9.89
CA ASN A 95 5.97 10.72 10.86
C ASN A 95 6.69 11.35 12.06
N ARG A 96 6.72 12.68 12.19
CA ARG A 96 7.12 13.32 13.45
C ARG A 96 5.94 13.21 14.43
N ARG A 97 6.12 12.33 15.43
CA ARG A 97 5.34 12.39 16.67
C ARG A 97 5.43 13.77 17.30
#